data_AF-A0A9D9D4N4-F1
#
_entry.id   AF-A0A9D9D4N4-F1
#
_cell.length_a   1.000
_cell.length_b   1.000
_cell.length_c   1.000
_cell.angle_alpha   90.00
_cell.angle_beta   90.00
_cell.angle_gamma   90.00
#
_symmetry.space_group_name_H-M   'P 1'
#
loop_
_entity.id
_entity.type
_entity.pdbx_description
1 polymer ?
#
loop_
_entity_poly.entity_id
_entity_poly.type
_entity_poly.pdbx_seq_one_letter_code
_entity_poly.pdbx_strand_id
1 'polypeptide(L)'
;MEVAPLIMEKACLMHEELYGSKLDHFLMDAGYDAHFIYEKAALDLKVPAIVKLNLRGQKKPPAGFTEDGTPICPGKHPMVYWGTDKKRLLNKFRCPKAVGKNVICNKECGCKSACGKVTNVSIRKNPRLFSSPHRGSKRWEELYKLRWHIERLLNVLKNKLNLGQVTVRGLSKVILHVNLCMLAYLAGTAAMLACKAKQEAA
;
A
#
# COMPACT_ATOMS: atom_id res chain seq x y z
N MET A 1 3.21 23.69 5.05
CA MET A 1 3.53 22.43 5.76
C MET A 1 2.49 21.40 5.34
N GLU A 2 2.89 20.34 4.68
CA GLU A 2 1.96 19.31 4.21
C GLU A 2 1.39 18.55 5.41
N VAL A 3 0.06 18.41 5.48
CA VAL A 3 -0.62 17.80 6.63
C VAL A 3 -0.42 16.27 6.65
N ALA A 4 -0.28 15.64 5.49
CA ALA A 4 -0.19 14.18 5.37
C ALA A 4 1.03 13.56 6.08
N PRO A 5 2.28 14.06 5.91
CA PRO A 5 3.43 13.54 6.65
C PRO A 5 3.27 13.57 8.17
N LEU A 6 2.69 14.64 8.71
CA LEU A 6 2.43 14.78 10.14
C LEU A 6 1.39 13.75 10.64
N ILE A 7 0.34 13.51 9.86
CA ILE A 7 -0.65 12.47 10.17
C ILE A 7 -0.01 11.08 10.14
N MET A 8 0.85 10.81 9.16
CA MET A 8 1.55 9.52 9.05
C MET A 8 2.46 9.26 10.25
N GLU A 9 3.22 10.25 10.70
CA GLU A 9 4.04 10.16 11.91
C GLU A 9 3.19 9.86 13.14
N LYS A 10 2.12 10.63 13.35
CA LYS A 10 1.19 10.40 14.47
C LYS A 10 0.54 9.02 14.40
N ALA A 11 0.17 8.55 13.22
CA ALA A 11 -0.43 7.23 13.04
C ALA A 11 0.55 6.11 13.43
N CYS A 12 1.84 6.24 13.09
CA CYS A 12 2.86 5.28 13.52
C CYS A 12 3.00 5.25 15.05
N LEU A 13 3.11 6.42 15.69
CA LEU A 13 3.23 6.53 17.14
C LEU A 13 2.01 5.93 17.85
N MET A 14 0.81 6.34 17.45
CA MET A 14 -0.44 5.83 18.04
C MET A 14 -0.61 4.32 17.84
N HIS A 15 -0.21 3.78 16.69
CA HIS A 15 -0.29 2.33 16.46
C HIS A 15 0.66 1.57 17.40
N GLU A 16 1.87 2.06 17.59
CA GLU A 16 2.85 1.45 18.50
C GLU A 16 2.38 1.53 19.96
N GLU A 17 1.79 2.66 20.37
CA GLU A 17 1.19 2.83 21.70
C GLU A 17 -0.01 1.89 21.94
N LEU A 18 -0.91 1.74 20.98
CA LEU A 18 -2.15 0.97 21.14
C LEU A 18 -1.96 -0.54 20.99
N TYR A 19 -1.06 -0.96 20.08
CA TYR A 19 -0.93 -2.36 19.68
C TYR A 19 0.44 -2.98 20.02
N GLY A 20 1.35 -2.21 20.63
CA GLY A 20 2.69 -2.68 21.02
C GLY A 20 3.56 -3.14 19.85
N SER A 21 3.21 -2.75 18.63
CA SER A 21 3.87 -3.18 17.40
C SER A 21 3.89 -2.08 16.36
N LYS A 22 4.89 -2.12 15.47
CA LYS A 22 5.06 -1.14 14.42
C LYS A 22 4.06 -1.38 13.29
N LEU A 23 3.56 -0.29 12.72
CA LEU A 23 2.71 -0.32 11.55
C LEU A 23 3.46 -0.97 10.37
N ASP A 24 2.82 -1.90 9.68
CA ASP A 24 3.47 -2.63 8.57
C ASP A 24 3.42 -1.88 7.24
N HIS A 25 2.26 -1.31 6.88
CA HIS A 25 2.02 -0.65 5.60
C HIS A 25 0.99 0.48 5.74
N PHE A 26 1.15 1.55 4.96
CA PHE A 26 0.09 2.54 4.75
C PHE A 26 -0.78 2.12 3.57
N LEU A 27 -2.10 2.05 3.75
CA LEU A 27 -3.04 1.82 2.65
C LEU A 27 -3.69 3.15 2.29
N MET A 28 -3.49 3.63 1.07
CA MET A 28 -4.03 4.93 0.66
C MET A 28 -4.65 4.86 -0.73
N ASP A 29 -5.59 5.76 -0.97
CA ASP A 29 -6.27 5.87 -2.27
C ASP A 29 -5.34 6.45 -3.35
N ALA A 30 -5.69 6.25 -4.63
CA ALA A 30 -4.93 6.76 -5.77
C ALA A 30 -4.73 8.29 -5.75
N GLY A 31 -5.61 9.03 -5.07
CA GLY A 31 -5.45 10.48 -4.84
C GLY A 31 -4.20 10.85 -4.01
N TYR A 32 -3.63 9.91 -3.27
CA TYR A 32 -2.41 10.07 -2.48
C TYR A 32 -1.15 9.61 -3.25
N ASP A 33 -1.23 9.47 -4.57
CA ASP A 33 -0.08 9.16 -5.42
C ASP A 33 0.82 10.40 -5.62
N ALA A 34 1.49 10.81 -4.54
CA ALA A 34 2.43 11.93 -4.54
C ALA A 34 3.81 11.47 -4.03
N HIS A 35 4.89 11.98 -4.63
CA HIS A 35 6.25 11.51 -4.37
C HIS A 35 6.62 11.58 -2.87
N PHE A 36 6.31 12.70 -2.21
CA PHE A 36 6.62 12.94 -0.81
C PHE A 36 5.97 11.92 0.14
N ILE A 37 4.80 11.37 -0.22
CA ILE A 37 4.12 10.35 0.57
C ILE A 37 4.93 9.07 0.60
N TYR A 38 5.41 8.62 -0.56
CA TYR A 38 6.23 7.41 -0.65
C TYR A 38 7.59 7.60 0.00
N GLU A 39 8.18 8.79 -0.14
CA GLU A 39 9.44 9.15 0.50
C GLU A 39 9.32 9.08 2.02
N LYS A 40 8.30 9.76 2.58
CA LYS A 40 8.02 9.73 4.02
C LYS A 40 7.73 8.33 4.53
N ALA A 41 6.87 7.60 3.83
CA ALA A 41 6.47 6.23 4.16
C ALA A 41 7.68 5.28 4.17
N ALA A 42 8.38 5.15 3.04
CA ALA A 42 9.38 4.11 2.84
C ALA A 42 10.76 4.48 3.41
N LEU A 43 11.16 5.75 3.38
CA LEU A 43 12.52 6.16 3.75
C LEU A 43 12.61 6.59 5.21
N ASP A 44 11.69 7.45 5.65
CA ASP A 44 11.72 8.00 7.01
C ASP A 44 11.09 7.01 8.00
N LEU A 45 9.83 6.64 7.76
CA LEU A 45 9.04 5.80 8.67
C LEU A 45 9.37 4.31 8.51
N LYS A 46 9.95 3.91 7.38
CA LYS A 46 10.21 2.50 7.02
C LYS A 46 8.93 1.65 6.98
N VAL A 47 7.80 2.29 6.70
CA VAL A 47 6.46 1.71 6.56
C VAL A 47 5.98 2.00 5.14
N PRO A 48 6.15 1.09 4.17
CA PRO A 48 5.84 1.36 2.78
C PRO A 48 4.37 1.72 2.53
N ALA A 49 4.13 2.62 1.58
CA ALA A 49 2.78 2.98 1.15
C ALA A 49 2.31 2.09 -0.02
N ILE A 50 1.10 1.55 0.12
CA ILE A 50 0.37 0.76 -0.88
C ILE A 50 -0.66 1.69 -1.50
N VAL A 51 -0.29 2.26 -2.64
CA VAL A 51 -1.08 3.24 -3.36
C VAL A 51 -1.04 2.91 -4.85
N LYS A 52 -2.21 2.93 -5.50
CA LYS A 52 -2.30 2.68 -6.95
C LYS A 52 -1.60 3.81 -7.69
N LEU A 53 -0.76 3.43 -8.67
CA LEU A 53 -0.05 4.40 -9.49
C LEU A 53 -1.04 5.17 -10.37
N ASN A 54 -0.97 6.48 -10.33
CA ASN A 54 -1.63 7.36 -11.28
C ASN A 54 -0.72 7.57 -12.48
N LEU A 55 -1.12 6.97 -13.61
CA LEU A 55 -0.40 7.04 -14.88
C LEU A 55 -0.64 8.38 -15.62
N ARG A 56 -1.64 9.17 -15.21
CA ARG A 56 -2.00 10.43 -15.87
C ARG A 56 -0.83 11.42 -15.74
N GLY A 57 -0.34 11.92 -16.88
CA GLY A 57 0.76 12.89 -16.93
C GLY A 57 2.13 12.34 -16.52
N GLN A 58 2.28 11.01 -16.42
CA GLN A 58 3.53 10.42 -15.98
C GLN A 58 4.58 10.45 -17.10
N LYS A 59 5.81 10.87 -16.76
CA LYS A 59 6.96 10.75 -17.66
C LYS A 59 7.25 9.27 -17.93
N LYS A 60 7.75 8.95 -19.13
CA LYS A 60 8.15 7.58 -19.50
C LYS A 60 9.02 6.96 -18.41
N PRO A 61 8.82 5.67 -18.09
CA PRO A 61 9.65 4.99 -17.11
C PRO A 61 11.13 5.03 -17.55
N PRO A 62 12.09 4.92 -16.60
CA PRO A 62 13.50 4.84 -16.93
C PRO A 62 13.77 3.69 -17.92
N ALA A 63 14.75 3.87 -18.81
CA ALA A 63 15.11 2.83 -19.77
C ALA A 63 15.41 1.49 -19.06
N GLY A 64 14.84 0.40 -19.58
CA GLY A 64 14.97 -0.93 -18.98
C GLY A 64 13.95 -1.26 -17.88
N PHE A 65 12.91 -0.44 -17.70
CA PHE A 65 11.80 -0.71 -16.78
C PHE A 65 10.44 -0.66 -17.50
N THR A 66 9.47 -1.43 -17.00
CA THR A 66 8.07 -1.29 -17.38
C THR A 66 7.43 -0.07 -16.71
N GLU A 67 6.19 0.26 -17.09
CA GLU A 67 5.42 1.38 -16.51
C GLU A 67 5.25 1.25 -14.99
N ASP A 68 5.08 0.02 -14.49
CA ASP A 68 4.99 -0.28 -13.06
C ASP A 68 6.35 -0.34 -12.32
N GLY A 69 7.46 -0.06 -13.01
CA GLY A 69 8.79 -0.10 -12.43
C GLY A 69 9.41 -1.49 -12.33
N THR A 70 8.91 -2.47 -13.10
CA THR A 70 9.51 -3.81 -13.15
C THR A 70 10.73 -3.78 -14.08
N PRO A 71 11.91 -4.24 -13.65
CA PRO A 71 13.07 -4.29 -14.54
C PRO A 71 12.86 -5.30 -15.67
N ILE A 72 13.38 -4.96 -16.84
CA ILE A 72 13.35 -5.80 -18.05
C ILE A 72 14.67 -6.56 -18.12
N CYS A 73 14.61 -7.86 -18.39
CA CYS A 73 15.81 -8.69 -18.54
C CYS A 73 16.48 -8.48 -19.92
N PRO A 74 17.72 -8.95 -20.14
CA PRO A 74 18.39 -8.85 -21.45
C PRO A 74 17.56 -9.42 -22.61
N GLY A 75 16.84 -10.52 -22.36
CA GLY A 75 15.90 -11.12 -23.31
C GLY A 75 14.59 -10.35 -23.50
N LYS A 76 14.52 -9.07 -23.09
CA LYS A 76 13.37 -8.15 -23.25
C LYS A 76 12.07 -8.56 -22.55
N HIS A 77 12.15 -9.41 -21.51
CA HIS A 77 10.97 -9.82 -20.72
C HIS A 77 10.95 -9.15 -19.34
N PRO A 78 9.77 -8.80 -18.80
CA PRO A 78 9.65 -8.30 -17.44
C PRO A 78 10.09 -9.35 -16.43
N MET A 79 10.94 -8.94 -15.49
CA MET A 79 11.45 -9.84 -14.46
C MET A 79 10.39 -10.17 -13.41
N VAL A 80 10.61 -11.26 -12.66
CA VAL A 80 9.68 -11.73 -11.62
C VAL A 80 10.15 -11.23 -10.26
N TYR A 81 9.28 -10.52 -9.55
CA TYR A 81 9.54 -10.08 -8.18
C TYR A 81 9.68 -11.28 -7.24
N TRP A 82 10.74 -11.29 -6.43
CA TRP A 82 11.11 -12.40 -5.54
C TRP A 82 11.22 -11.99 -4.06
N GLY A 83 10.76 -10.78 -3.73
CA GLY A 83 10.78 -10.24 -2.37
C GLY A 83 11.61 -8.98 -2.23
N THR A 84 11.50 -8.36 -1.06
CA THR A 84 12.23 -7.13 -0.71
C THR A 84 13.14 -7.39 0.48
N ASP A 85 14.39 -6.94 0.35
CA ASP A 85 15.27 -6.75 1.50
C ASP A 85 14.87 -5.46 2.23
N LYS A 86 14.08 -5.60 3.30
CA LYS A 86 13.57 -4.45 4.08
C LYS A 86 14.70 -3.62 4.70
N LYS A 87 15.84 -4.24 5.08
CA LYS A 87 16.96 -3.52 5.71
C LYS A 87 17.68 -2.63 4.70
N ARG A 88 17.89 -3.14 3.48
CA ARG A 88 18.59 -2.42 2.41
C ARG A 88 17.65 -1.60 1.52
N LEU A 89 16.34 -1.75 1.68
CA LEU A 89 15.31 -1.18 0.80
C LEU A 89 15.56 -1.54 -0.68
N LEU A 90 15.77 -2.85 -0.92
CA LEU A 90 16.05 -3.39 -2.25
C LEU A 90 14.98 -4.42 -2.65
N ASN A 91 14.31 -4.19 -3.77
CA ASN A 91 13.45 -5.17 -4.42
C ASN A 91 14.30 -6.14 -5.24
N LYS A 92 14.15 -7.44 -5.00
CA LYS A 92 14.86 -8.49 -5.72
C LYS A 92 13.98 -9.00 -6.86
N PHE A 93 14.55 -9.06 -8.05
CA PHE A 93 13.89 -9.59 -9.24
C PHE A 93 14.71 -10.72 -9.85
N ARG A 94 14.05 -11.77 -10.30
CA ARG A 94 14.67 -12.93 -10.95
C ARG A 94 14.23 -13.06 -12.40
N CYS A 95 15.07 -13.71 -13.19
CA CYS A 95 14.76 -14.04 -14.56
C CYS A 95 13.45 -14.85 -14.65
N PRO A 96 12.49 -14.46 -15.52
CA PRO A 96 11.22 -15.17 -15.68
C PRO A 96 11.40 -16.62 -16.12
N LYS A 97 12.37 -16.90 -17.00
CA LYS A 97 12.66 -18.26 -17.48
C LYS A 97 13.19 -19.17 -16.38
N ALA A 98 14.09 -18.66 -15.54
CA ALA A 98 14.65 -19.44 -14.42
C ALA A 98 13.61 -19.75 -13.34
N VAL A 99 12.58 -18.91 -13.22
CA VAL A 99 11.42 -19.13 -12.32
C VAL A 99 10.37 -20.07 -12.95
N GLY A 100 10.59 -20.54 -14.19
CA GLY A 100 9.68 -21.48 -14.86
C GLY A 100 8.55 -20.81 -15.64
N LYS A 101 8.58 -19.49 -15.87
CA LYS A 101 7.62 -18.85 -16.79
C LYS A 101 7.90 -19.26 -18.23
N ASN A 102 6.84 -19.43 -19.01
CA ASN A 102 6.94 -19.76 -20.43
C ASN A 102 7.34 -18.53 -21.26
N VAL A 103 8.63 -18.21 -21.24
CA VAL A 103 9.23 -17.13 -22.04
C VAL A 103 10.38 -17.67 -22.88
N ILE A 104 10.63 -17.01 -24.02
CA ILE A 104 11.74 -17.30 -24.91
C ILE A 104 12.93 -16.44 -24.44
N CYS A 105 13.96 -17.06 -23.86
CA CYS A 105 15.24 -16.40 -23.58
C CYS A 105 16.36 -17.17 -24.30
N ASN A 106 17.13 -16.47 -25.13
CA ASN A 106 18.26 -17.02 -25.89
C ASN A 106 19.51 -17.16 -25.01
N LYS A 107 19.36 -17.64 -23.77
CA LYS A 107 20.43 -17.84 -22.76
C LYS A 107 21.18 -16.58 -22.29
N GLU A 108 20.90 -15.41 -22.86
CA GLU A 108 21.45 -14.08 -22.47
C GLU A 108 21.25 -13.75 -20.98
N CYS A 109 20.20 -14.32 -20.38
CA CYS A 109 19.81 -14.06 -19.00
C CYS A 109 20.38 -15.07 -17.99
N GLY A 110 21.39 -15.88 -18.38
CA GLY A 110 22.06 -16.84 -17.49
C GLY A 110 21.15 -17.98 -17.01
N CYS A 111 20.17 -18.38 -17.85
CA CYS A 111 19.09 -19.33 -17.50
C CYS A 111 19.55 -20.72 -17.01
N LYS A 112 20.82 -21.09 -17.22
CA LYS A 112 21.32 -22.41 -16.82
C LYS A 112 21.49 -22.54 -15.31
N SER A 113 21.73 -21.44 -14.59
CA SER A 113 21.85 -21.50 -13.14
C SER A 113 20.46 -21.61 -12.50
N ALA A 114 20.35 -22.34 -11.39
CA ALA A 114 19.11 -22.51 -10.63
C ALA A 114 18.45 -21.17 -10.23
N CYS A 115 19.23 -20.08 -10.21
CA CYS A 115 18.75 -18.76 -9.85
C CYS A 115 18.50 -17.81 -11.04
N GLY A 116 19.09 -18.08 -12.21
CA GLY A 116 19.16 -17.15 -13.33
C GLY A 116 19.78 -15.79 -12.97
N LYS A 117 19.64 -14.80 -13.85
CA LYS A 117 19.99 -13.41 -13.54
C LYS A 117 19.10 -12.88 -12.42
N VAL A 118 19.73 -12.29 -11.40
CA VAL A 118 19.08 -11.54 -10.32
C VAL A 118 19.42 -10.06 -10.47
N THR A 119 18.40 -9.21 -10.39
CA THR A 119 18.53 -7.75 -10.43
C THR A 119 17.94 -7.18 -9.15
N ASN A 120 18.71 -6.35 -8.45
CA ASN A 120 18.24 -5.65 -7.26
C ASN A 120 17.94 -4.19 -7.64
N VAL A 121 16.72 -3.75 -7.35
CA VAL A 121 16.28 -2.38 -7.60
C VAL A 121 16.12 -1.66 -6.26
N SER A 122 16.80 -0.53 -6.10
CA SER A 122 16.71 0.25 -4.86
C SER A 122 15.47 1.11 -4.83
N ILE A 123 14.68 0.94 -3.78
CA ILE A 123 13.48 1.75 -3.49
C ILE A 123 13.87 3.22 -3.31
N ARG A 124 15.05 3.50 -2.75
CA ARG A 124 15.55 4.87 -2.50
C ARG A 124 15.69 5.71 -3.77
N LYS A 125 15.92 5.08 -4.94
CA LYS A 125 16.08 5.82 -6.21
C LYS A 125 14.78 6.49 -6.65
N ASN A 126 13.65 5.82 -6.43
CA ASN A 126 12.33 6.34 -6.76
C ASN A 126 11.31 5.53 -5.93
N PRO A 127 11.01 5.95 -4.70
CA PRO A 127 10.15 5.19 -3.80
C PRO A 127 8.70 5.16 -4.29
N ARG A 128 8.31 6.15 -5.10
CA ARG A 128 7.02 6.15 -5.81
C ARG A 128 6.94 5.01 -6.81
N LEU A 129 7.94 4.82 -7.68
CA LEU A 129 7.90 3.79 -8.73
C LEU A 129 8.21 2.40 -8.17
N PHE A 130 9.25 2.29 -7.35
CA PHE A 130 9.76 1.04 -6.80
C PHE A 130 9.18 0.76 -5.41
N SER A 131 7.89 0.44 -5.32
CA SER A 131 7.22 0.18 -4.04
C SER A 131 7.64 -1.16 -3.40
N SER A 132 7.43 -1.32 -2.09
CA SER A 132 7.58 -2.58 -1.37
C SER A 132 6.30 -2.93 -0.62
N PRO A 133 5.67 -4.09 -0.84
CA PRO A 133 5.95 -5.04 -1.91
C PRO A 133 5.84 -4.40 -3.30
N HIS A 134 6.48 -5.03 -4.29
CA HIS A 134 6.42 -4.54 -5.67
C HIS A 134 4.97 -4.53 -6.19
N ARG A 135 4.59 -3.48 -6.93
CA ARG A 135 3.26 -3.37 -7.52
C ARG A 135 3.01 -4.52 -8.50
N GLY A 136 1.78 -5.05 -8.49
CA GLY A 136 1.44 -6.25 -9.28
C GLY A 136 1.97 -7.57 -8.70
N SER A 137 2.61 -7.55 -7.52
CA SER A 137 2.82 -8.78 -6.76
C SER A 137 1.53 -9.21 -6.06
N LYS A 138 1.33 -10.52 -5.88
CA LYS A 138 0.16 -11.08 -5.19
C LYS A 138 -0.05 -10.42 -3.82
N ARG A 139 1.03 -10.25 -3.06
CA ARG A 139 0.97 -9.60 -1.73
C ARG A 139 0.53 -8.14 -1.83
N TRP A 140 1.01 -7.41 -2.83
CA TRP A 140 0.58 -6.02 -3.04
C TRP A 140 -0.92 -5.92 -3.35
N GLU A 141 -1.43 -6.81 -4.21
CA GLU A 141 -2.85 -6.87 -4.55
C GLU A 141 -3.73 -7.22 -3.35
N GLU A 142 -3.32 -8.19 -2.54
CA GLU A 142 -3.99 -8.55 -1.28
C GLU A 142 -4.08 -7.36 -0.32
N LEU A 143 -2.96 -6.65 -0.12
CA LEU A 143 -2.93 -5.45 0.72
C LEU A 143 -3.82 -4.34 0.16
N TYR A 144 -3.78 -4.12 -1.17
CA TYR A 144 -4.58 -3.08 -1.80
C TYR A 144 -6.09 -3.38 -1.71
N LYS A 145 -6.50 -4.65 -1.75
CA LYS A 145 -7.91 -5.06 -1.58
C LYS A 145 -8.47 -4.67 -0.20
N LEU A 146 -7.64 -4.60 0.84
CA LEU A 146 -8.09 -4.21 2.19
C LEU A 146 -8.65 -2.78 2.25
N ARG A 147 -8.33 -1.92 1.27
CA ARG A 147 -8.91 -0.57 1.14
C ARG A 147 -10.44 -0.60 1.07
N TRP A 148 -11.02 -1.68 0.56
CA TRP A 148 -12.47 -1.86 0.50
C TRP A 148 -13.14 -1.76 1.87
N HIS A 149 -12.48 -2.20 2.95
CA HIS A 149 -13.02 -2.06 4.31
C HIS A 149 -13.20 -0.59 4.71
N ILE A 150 -12.25 0.27 4.32
CA ILE A 150 -12.31 1.72 4.58
C ILE A 150 -13.42 2.35 3.73
N GLU A 151 -13.55 1.95 2.46
CA GLU A 151 -14.64 2.45 1.60
C GLU A 151 -16.03 2.10 2.15
N ARG A 152 -16.20 0.88 2.67
CA ARG A 152 -17.44 0.48 3.35
C ARG A 152 -17.72 1.32 4.58
N LEU A 153 -16.70 1.54 5.43
CA LEU A 153 -16.83 2.39 6.61
C LEU A 153 -17.25 3.81 6.20
N LEU A 154 -16.55 4.42 5.24
CA LEU A 154 -16.86 5.76 4.75
C LEU A 154 -18.27 5.85 4.15
N ASN A 155 -18.73 4.80 3.47
CA ASN A 155 -20.09 4.72 2.95
C ASN A 155 -21.14 4.72 4.08
N VAL A 156 -20.94 3.93 5.14
CA VAL A 156 -21.82 3.93 6.32
C VAL A 156 -21.82 5.30 6.99
N LEU A 157 -20.63 5.86 7.22
CA LEU A 157 -20.47 7.17 7.84
C LEU A 157 -21.23 8.25 7.06
N LYS A 158 -20.99 8.35 5.74
CA LYS A 158 -21.59 9.36 4.88
C LYS A 158 -23.10 9.20 4.73
N ASN A 159 -23.56 7.98 4.44
CA ASN A 159 -24.94 7.74 3.98
C ASN A 159 -25.88 7.24 5.09
N LYS A 160 -25.37 6.71 6.20
CA LYS A 160 -26.18 6.19 7.32
C LYS A 160 -26.03 7.03 8.58
N LEU A 161 -24.86 7.61 8.82
CA LEU A 161 -24.58 8.45 10.00
C LEU A 161 -24.49 9.94 9.65
N ASN A 162 -25.07 10.32 8.52
CA ASN A 162 -25.28 11.70 8.10
C ASN A 162 -24.00 12.57 8.00
N LEU A 163 -22.83 11.96 7.76
CA LEU A 163 -21.61 12.70 7.47
C LEU A 163 -21.58 13.28 6.05
N GLY A 164 -22.47 12.83 5.17
CA GLY A 164 -22.63 13.39 3.82
C GLY A 164 -23.42 14.70 3.78
N GLN A 165 -24.23 15.00 4.79
CA GLN A 165 -25.13 16.16 4.84
C GLN A 165 -25.04 16.85 6.21
N VAL A 166 -23.83 17.28 6.57
CA VAL A 166 -23.60 17.99 7.83
C VAL A 166 -24.23 19.38 7.77
N THR A 167 -25.24 19.62 8.61
CA THR A 167 -25.97 20.90 8.69
C THR A 167 -25.38 21.88 9.71
N VAL A 168 -24.51 21.40 10.60
CA VAL A 168 -23.86 22.24 11.62
C VAL A 168 -22.76 23.11 11.01
N ARG A 169 -22.65 24.35 11.50
CA ARG A 169 -21.63 25.33 11.06
C ARG A 169 -20.61 25.58 12.17
N GLY A 170 -19.34 25.73 11.78
CA GLY A 170 -18.20 25.98 12.68
C GLY A 170 -17.36 24.73 12.94
N LEU A 171 -16.03 24.87 12.84
CA LEU A 171 -15.08 23.75 12.85
C LEU A 171 -15.24 22.85 14.09
N SER A 172 -15.33 23.43 15.29
CA SER A 172 -15.46 22.65 16.53
C SER A 172 -16.75 21.82 16.56
N LYS A 173 -17.87 22.37 16.07
CA LYS A 173 -19.16 21.66 16.00
C LYS A 173 -19.11 20.53 14.96
N VAL A 174 -18.45 20.77 13.83
CA VAL A 174 -18.24 19.74 12.80
C VAL A 174 -17.36 18.61 13.33
N ILE A 175 -16.26 18.92 14.02
CA ILE A 175 -15.38 17.90 14.62
C ILE A 175 -16.16 17.06 15.65
N LEU A 176 -16.95 17.70 16.51
CA LEU A 176 -17.80 16.99 17.47
C LEU A 176 -18.80 16.05 16.77
N HIS A 177 -19.47 16.53 15.71
CA HIS A 177 -20.39 15.71 14.91
C HIS A 177 -19.68 14.49 14.32
N VAL A 178 -18.50 14.66 13.73
CA VAL A 178 -17.67 13.56 13.21
C VAL A 178 -17.33 12.55 14.30
N ASN A 179 -16.89 13.03 15.47
CA ASN A 179 -16.53 12.16 16.59
C ASN A 179 -17.74 11.35 17.09
N LEU A 180 -18.92 11.98 17.20
CA LEU A 180 -20.15 11.30 17.59
C LEU A 180 -20.55 10.21 16.58
N CYS A 181 -20.45 10.48 15.28
CA CYS A 181 -20.70 9.47 14.24
C CYS A 181 -19.73 8.29 14.35
N MET A 182 -18.43 8.56 14.58
CA MET A 182 -17.42 7.51 14.74
C MET A 182 -17.70 6.65 15.99
N LEU A 183 -18.03 7.28 17.12
CA LEU A 183 -18.38 6.59 18.36
C LEU A 183 -19.64 5.74 18.18
N ALA A 184 -20.68 6.26 17.53
CA ALA A 184 -21.91 5.52 17.25
C ALA A 184 -21.64 4.28 16.36
N TYR A 185 -20.80 4.42 15.33
CA TYR A 185 -20.37 3.29 14.51
C TYR A 185 -19.66 2.23 15.35
N LEU A 186 -18.66 2.64 16.15
CA LEU A 186 -17.89 1.72 16.98
C LEU A 186 -18.78 0.98 17.98
N ALA A 187 -19.67 1.70 18.68
CA ALA A 187 -20.62 1.12 19.63
C ALA A 187 -21.55 0.10 18.94
N GLY A 188 -22.08 0.45 17.76
CA GLY A 188 -22.91 -0.46 16.96
C GLY A 188 -22.16 -1.71 16.52
N THR A 189 -20.90 -1.57 16.08
CA THR A 189 -20.07 -2.74 15.72
C THR A 189 -19.75 -3.63 16.91
N ALA A 190 -19.43 -3.05 18.07
CA ALA A 190 -19.18 -3.80 19.30
C ALA A 190 -20.41 -4.59 19.75
N ALA A 191 -21.60 -3.95 19.72
CA ALA A 191 -22.86 -4.61 20.04
C ALA A 191 -23.16 -5.79 19.09
N MET A 192 -22.97 -5.61 17.77
CA MET A 192 -23.16 -6.69 16.79
C MET A 192 -22.19 -7.86 17.01
N LEU A 193 -20.92 -7.57 17.32
CA LEU A 193 -19.94 -8.62 17.62
C LEU A 193 -20.31 -9.39 18.89
N ALA A 194 -20.76 -8.69 19.94
CA ALA A 194 -21.23 -9.33 21.17
C ALA A 194 -22.47 -10.20 20.93
N CYS A 195 -23.41 -9.76 20.08
CA CYS A 195 -24.58 -10.57 19.70
C CYS A 195 -24.18 -11.83 18.93
N LYS A 196 -23.26 -11.73 17.97
CA LYS A 196 -22.77 -12.89 17.21
C LYS A 196 -22.06 -13.91 18.10
N ALA A 197 -21.19 -13.44 18.99
CA ALA A 197 -20.50 -14.31 19.94
C ALA A 197 -21.47 -15.08 20.85
N LYS A 198 -22.59 -14.46 21.24
CA LYS A 198 -23.66 -15.13 22.00
C LYS A 198 -24.42 -16.17 21.17
N GLN A 199 -24.62 -15.92 19.87
CA GLN A 199 -25.30 -16.85 18.96
C GLN A 199 -24.44 -18.07 18.61
N GLU A 200 -23.12 -17.89 18.49
CA GLU A 200 -22.17 -18.99 18.22
C GLU A 200 -21.93 -19.88 19.46
N ALA A 201 -22.22 -19.37 20.66
CA ALA A 201 -22.09 -20.08 21.92
C ALA A 201 -23.38 -20.81 22.36
N ALA A 202 -24.49 -20.65 21.63
CA ALA A 202 -25.80 -21.27 21.89
C ALA A 202 -26.05 -22.43 20.92
#